data_AF-A0A353BEZ4-F1
#
_entry.id   AF-A0A353BEZ4-F1
#
_cell.length_a   1.000
_cell.length_b   1.000
_cell.length_c   1.000
_cell.angle_alpha   90.00
_cell.angle_beta   90.00
_cell.angle_gamma   90.00
#
_symmetry.space_group_name_H-M   'P 1'
#
loop_
_entity.id
_entity.type
_entity.pdbx_description
1 polymer ?
#
loop_
_entity_poly.entity_id
_entity_poly.type
_entity_poly.pdbx_seq_one_letter_code
_entity_poly.pdbx_strand_id
1 'polypeptide(L)'
;MLLHRDSGLPPTANSDFDPMPFADYKPPFHDEWRREHDVYPFDCWTDDGYDPSLSDVPRDIQLLSGMDYGKSDIDNGGFHQFFHNGTGVFAPEMVEWCERSGLDDVAEVIRNAMSTLTDGEYPRSREGRHRALARFPMQGHREQWDPFYQLDEKFYASLSNNASRYDDTANKWLRETCGITQLDDPPNAEP
;
A
#
# COMPACT_ATOMS: atom_id res chain seq x y z
N MET A 1 63.35 25.29 9.11
CA MET A 1 63.15 23.91 9.59
C MET A 1 61.66 23.63 9.49
N LEU A 2 61.26 23.08 8.34
CA LEU A 2 59.87 22.74 7.98
C LEU A 2 59.52 21.40 8.65
N LEU A 3 58.50 21.40 9.50
CA LEU A 3 57.92 20.17 10.04
C LEU A 3 56.70 19.80 9.19
N HIS A 4 56.86 18.76 8.38
CA HIS A 4 55.74 18.02 7.79
C HIS A 4 54.82 17.53 8.90
N ARG A 5 53.53 17.85 8.81
CA ARG A 5 52.47 17.15 9.54
C ARG A 5 51.73 16.27 8.55
N ASP A 6 51.86 14.97 8.76
CA ASP A 6 51.10 13.91 8.12
C ASP A 6 49.59 14.16 8.25
N SER A 7 48.92 14.25 7.11
CA SER A 7 47.48 14.17 6.97
C SER A 7 47.06 12.70 7.03
N GLY A 8 46.88 12.18 8.25
CA GLY A 8 46.23 10.89 8.47
C GLY A 8 44.72 11.03 8.31
N LEU A 9 44.20 10.65 7.13
CA LEU A 9 42.78 10.38 6.96
C LEU A 9 42.39 9.18 7.84
N PRO A 10 41.25 9.19 8.53
CA PRO A 10 40.78 8.01 9.24
C PRO A 10 40.53 6.87 8.23
N PRO A 11 40.81 5.61 8.60
CA PRO A 11 40.54 4.48 7.73
C PRO A 11 39.05 4.45 7.38
N THR A 12 38.78 4.36 6.09
CA THR A 12 37.45 4.14 5.54
C THR A 12 36.86 2.93 6.25
N ALA A 13 35.77 3.13 6.96
CA ALA A 13 34.94 2.02 7.41
C ALA A 13 34.58 1.22 6.16
N ASN A 14 35.10 -0.01 6.08
CA ASN A 14 34.64 -0.99 5.12
C ASN A 14 33.13 -1.08 5.29
N SER A 15 32.41 -0.73 4.24
CA SER A 15 31.01 -1.07 4.08
C SER A 15 30.94 -2.59 3.93
N ASP A 16 30.86 -3.29 5.05
CA ASP A 16 30.34 -4.66 5.11
C ASP A 16 28.82 -4.61 4.90
N PHE A 17 28.40 -4.00 3.79
CA PHE A 17 27.11 -4.28 3.19
C PHE A 17 27.35 -5.56 2.40
N ASP A 18 27.24 -6.70 3.10
CA ASP A 18 27.11 -7.98 2.44
C ASP A 18 25.80 -7.90 1.64
N PRO A 19 25.83 -7.83 0.30
CA PRO A 19 24.60 -7.84 -0.46
C PRO A 19 23.98 -9.21 -0.23
N MET A 20 22.95 -9.24 0.63
CA MET A 20 22.07 -10.39 0.78
C MET A 20 21.77 -10.90 -0.64
N PRO A 21 22.10 -12.17 -0.95
CA PRO A 21 21.87 -12.68 -2.29
C PRO A 21 20.37 -12.62 -2.54
N PHE A 22 19.93 -11.77 -3.48
CA PHE A 22 18.57 -11.73 -4.01
C PHE A 22 18.11 -13.08 -4.64
N ALA A 23 18.93 -14.13 -4.57
CA ALA A 23 18.74 -15.40 -5.24
C ALA A 23 17.67 -16.30 -4.59
N ASP A 24 17.35 -16.11 -3.30
CA ASP A 24 16.43 -17.00 -2.56
C ASP A 24 15.07 -16.36 -2.21
N TYR A 25 14.85 -15.08 -2.54
CA TYR A 25 13.54 -14.46 -2.33
C TYR A 25 12.55 -14.95 -3.37
N LYS A 26 11.57 -15.74 -2.94
CA LYS A 26 10.40 -16.06 -3.75
C LYS A 26 9.26 -15.11 -3.37
N PRO A 27 8.75 -14.28 -4.30
CA PRO A 27 7.60 -13.44 -4.00
C PRO A 27 6.37 -14.29 -3.64
N PRO A 28 5.44 -13.75 -2.84
CA PRO A 28 4.13 -14.37 -2.64
C PRO A 28 3.44 -14.63 -3.98
N PHE A 29 2.65 -15.71 -4.03
CA PHE A 29 1.94 -16.12 -5.27
C PHE A 29 1.10 -14.99 -5.86
N HIS A 30 0.39 -14.22 -5.03
CA HIS A 30 -0.43 -13.11 -5.49
C HIS A 30 0.36 -11.99 -6.15
N ASP A 31 1.58 -11.72 -5.69
CA ASP A 31 2.46 -10.71 -6.26
C ASP A 31 3.06 -11.21 -7.57
N GLU A 32 3.47 -12.47 -7.59
CA GLU A 32 3.99 -13.12 -8.80
C GLU A 32 2.95 -13.17 -9.92
N TRP A 33 1.75 -13.67 -9.63
CA TRP A 33 0.67 -13.76 -10.61
C TRP A 33 0.27 -12.37 -11.14
N ARG A 34 0.05 -11.37 -10.28
CA ARG A 34 -0.36 -10.03 -10.74
C ARG A 34 0.68 -9.38 -11.66
N ARG A 35 1.97 -9.63 -11.42
CA ARG A 35 3.06 -9.12 -12.23
C ARG A 35 3.12 -9.76 -13.61
N GLU A 36 2.85 -11.06 -13.71
CA GLU A 36 2.85 -11.79 -14.98
C GLU A 36 1.68 -11.37 -15.89
N HIS A 37 0.54 -11.00 -15.29
CA HIS A 37 -0.69 -10.68 -16.04
C HIS A 37 -0.98 -9.19 -16.21
N ASP A 38 -0.11 -8.31 -15.71
CA ASP A 38 -0.21 -6.84 -15.84
C ASP A 38 -1.61 -6.30 -15.46
N VAL A 39 -2.17 -6.80 -14.36
CA VAL A 39 -3.53 -6.45 -13.89
C VAL A 39 -3.58 -5.11 -13.13
N TYR A 40 -2.73 -4.18 -13.57
CA TYR A 40 -2.51 -2.88 -12.96
C TYR A 40 -3.12 -1.67 -13.69
N PRO A 41 -4.21 -1.76 -14.49
CA PRO A 41 -4.70 -0.58 -15.20
C PRO A 41 -5.28 0.45 -14.21
N PHE A 42 -4.51 1.48 -13.91
CA PHE A 42 -4.95 2.63 -13.10
C PHE A 42 -6.01 3.48 -13.81
N ASP A 43 -6.18 3.31 -15.13
CA ASP A 43 -7.12 4.10 -15.94
C ASP A 43 -8.59 3.86 -15.52
N CYS A 44 -8.89 2.71 -14.92
CA CYS A 44 -10.21 2.42 -14.37
C CYS A 44 -10.48 3.06 -13.00
N TRP A 45 -9.52 3.80 -12.44
CA TRP A 45 -9.66 4.47 -11.16
C TRP A 45 -9.71 5.99 -11.37
N THR A 46 -10.93 6.51 -11.33
CA THR A 46 -11.23 7.93 -11.56
C THR A 46 -11.47 8.66 -10.24
N ASP A 47 -11.61 9.98 -10.29
CA ASP A 47 -12.02 10.76 -9.12
C ASP A 47 -13.43 10.38 -8.60
N ASP A 48 -14.23 9.65 -9.37
CA ASP A 48 -15.53 9.10 -8.96
C ASP A 48 -15.41 7.66 -8.38
N GLY A 49 -14.21 7.07 -8.41
CA GLY A 49 -13.93 5.72 -7.97
C GLY A 49 -13.68 4.75 -9.12
N TYR A 50 -13.87 3.46 -8.86
CA TYR A 50 -13.68 2.40 -9.86
C TYR A 50 -14.77 2.47 -10.95
N ASP A 51 -14.34 2.61 -12.20
CA ASP A 51 -15.18 2.51 -13.38
C ASP A 51 -14.96 1.16 -14.08
N PRO A 52 -15.91 0.21 -13.97
CA PRO A 52 -15.78 -1.10 -14.60
C PRO A 52 -15.77 -1.04 -16.13
N SER A 53 -16.25 0.03 -16.76
CA SER A 53 -16.24 0.17 -18.22
C SER A 53 -14.84 0.44 -18.79
N LEU A 54 -13.89 0.80 -17.92
CA LEU A 54 -12.50 1.09 -18.25
C LEU A 54 -11.56 -0.07 -17.86
N SER A 55 -12.10 -1.23 -17.45
CA SER A 55 -11.32 -2.37 -17.00
C SER A 55 -11.74 -3.64 -17.71
N ASP A 56 -10.79 -4.32 -18.36
CA ASP A 56 -10.98 -5.67 -18.90
C ASP A 56 -10.66 -6.76 -17.86
N VAL A 57 -10.36 -6.36 -16.62
CA VAL A 57 -10.00 -7.23 -15.50
C VAL A 57 -11.17 -7.32 -14.52
N PRO A 58 -11.51 -8.51 -14.00
CA PRO A 58 -12.57 -8.65 -13.01
C PRO A 58 -12.41 -7.75 -11.78
N ARG A 59 -13.55 -7.28 -11.27
CA ARG A 59 -13.63 -6.38 -10.11
C ARG A 59 -12.85 -6.89 -8.90
N ASP A 60 -12.90 -8.19 -8.64
CA ASP A 60 -12.26 -8.78 -7.47
C ASP A 60 -10.73 -8.79 -7.57
N ILE A 61 -10.18 -8.85 -8.77
CA ILE A 61 -8.73 -8.62 -8.98
C ILE A 61 -8.41 -7.14 -8.82
N GLN A 62 -9.28 -6.25 -9.31
CA GLN A 62 -9.10 -4.80 -9.13
C GLN A 62 -9.14 -4.39 -7.65
N LEU A 63 -9.98 -5.02 -6.84
CA LEU A 63 -9.98 -4.85 -5.38
C LEU A 63 -8.64 -5.21 -4.77
N LEU A 64 -8.09 -6.37 -5.12
CA LEU A 64 -6.78 -6.79 -4.64
C LEU A 64 -5.67 -5.84 -5.13
N SER A 65 -5.68 -5.43 -6.39
CA SER A 65 -4.72 -4.45 -6.93
C SER A 65 -4.79 -3.11 -6.19
N GLY A 66 -6.00 -2.59 -5.94
CA GLY A 66 -6.19 -1.35 -5.17
C GLY A 66 -5.69 -1.48 -3.73
N MET A 67 -5.94 -2.62 -3.09
CA MET A 67 -5.40 -2.93 -1.75
C MET A 67 -3.88 -2.94 -1.75
N ASP A 68 -3.25 -3.59 -2.72
CA ASP A 68 -1.80 -3.75 -2.75
C ASP A 68 -1.06 -2.42 -2.96
N TYR A 69 -1.52 -1.62 -3.92
CA TYR A 69 -0.95 -0.30 -4.15
C TYR A 69 -1.21 0.65 -3.00
N GLY A 70 -2.43 0.64 -2.46
CA GLY A 70 -2.76 1.45 -1.30
C GLY A 70 -1.90 1.08 -0.09
N LYS A 71 -1.74 -0.22 0.18
CA LYS A 71 -0.85 -0.74 1.22
C LYS A 71 0.60 -0.32 0.98
N SER A 72 1.12 -0.43 -0.25
CA SER A 72 2.49 -0.01 -0.56
C SER A 72 2.73 1.47 -0.24
N ASP A 73 1.77 2.35 -0.57
CA ASP A 73 1.88 3.77 -0.25
C ASP A 73 1.80 4.05 1.26
N ILE A 74 0.94 3.31 1.98
CA ILE A 74 0.86 3.39 3.44
C ILE A 74 2.16 2.87 4.07
N ASP A 75 2.74 1.77 3.60
CA ASP A 75 3.99 1.23 4.14
C ASP A 75 5.18 2.17 3.90
N ASN A 76 5.17 2.91 2.80
CA ASN A 76 6.23 3.85 2.45
C ASN A 76 6.17 5.15 3.27
N GLY A 77 4.97 5.66 3.59
CA GLY A 77 4.83 7.01 4.18
C GLY A 77 3.57 7.24 5.02
N GLY A 78 2.88 6.18 5.43
CA GLY A 78 1.64 6.21 6.19
C GLY A 78 0.42 6.69 5.40
N PHE A 79 -0.72 6.76 6.10
CA PHE A 79 -1.98 7.25 5.56
C PHE A 79 -1.88 8.70 5.04
N HIS A 80 -1.02 9.54 5.63
CA HIS A 80 -0.79 10.88 5.09
C HIS A 80 -0.28 10.83 3.64
N GLN A 81 0.74 10.02 3.36
CA GLN A 81 1.25 9.85 2.00
C GLN A 81 0.20 9.24 1.07
N PHE A 82 -0.45 8.17 1.50
CA PHE A 82 -1.53 7.51 0.75
C PHE A 82 -2.63 8.49 0.34
N PHE A 83 -3.17 9.28 1.27
CA PHE A 83 -4.21 10.26 0.96
C PHE A 83 -3.71 11.46 0.13
N HIS A 84 -2.43 11.83 0.26
CA HIS A 84 -1.84 12.85 -0.59
C HIS A 84 -1.60 12.36 -2.04
N ASN A 85 -1.38 11.07 -2.23
CA ASN A 85 -1.10 10.48 -3.53
C ASN A 85 -2.39 10.14 -4.30
N GLY A 86 -2.21 9.69 -5.55
CA GLY A 86 -3.31 9.22 -6.39
C GLY A 86 -3.99 7.98 -5.80
N THR A 87 -3.19 7.09 -5.19
CA THR A 87 -3.62 5.84 -4.53
C THR A 87 -4.69 6.04 -3.46
N GLY A 88 -4.75 7.21 -2.81
CA GLY A 88 -5.81 7.54 -1.84
C GLY A 88 -7.23 7.37 -2.39
N VAL A 89 -7.42 7.35 -3.71
CA VAL A 89 -8.73 7.07 -4.34
C VAL A 89 -9.26 5.65 -4.01
N PHE A 90 -8.37 4.71 -3.68
CA PHE A 90 -8.71 3.32 -3.38
C PHE A 90 -9.32 3.12 -1.99
N ALA A 91 -9.29 4.12 -1.11
CA ALA A 91 -9.59 3.89 0.31
C ALA A 91 -10.94 3.19 0.56
N PRO A 92 -12.06 3.58 -0.10
CA PRO A 92 -13.33 2.84 0.04
C PRO A 92 -13.24 1.38 -0.42
N GLU A 93 -12.54 1.12 -1.51
CA GLU A 93 -12.35 -0.22 -2.07
C GLU A 93 -11.37 -1.08 -1.26
N MET A 94 -10.39 -0.47 -0.60
CA MET A 94 -9.54 -1.17 0.36
C MET A 94 -10.36 -1.65 1.57
N VAL A 95 -11.30 -0.83 2.05
CA VAL A 95 -12.26 -1.23 3.09
C VAL A 95 -13.12 -2.39 2.60
N GLU A 96 -13.68 -2.30 1.39
CA GLU A 96 -14.48 -3.38 0.79
C GLU A 96 -13.69 -4.70 0.72
N TRP A 97 -12.45 -4.66 0.22
CA TRP A 97 -11.62 -5.86 0.14
C TRP A 97 -11.30 -6.43 1.52
N CYS A 98 -10.97 -5.58 2.50
CA CYS A 98 -10.69 -6.03 3.86
C CYS A 98 -11.91 -6.72 4.49
N GLU A 99 -13.10 -6.15 4.36
CA GLU A 99 -14.34 -6.75 4.88
C GLU A 99 -14.63 -8.11 4.21
N ARG A 100 -14.54 -8.17 2.87
CA ARG A 100 -14.82 -9.39 2.11
C ARG A 100 -13.78 -10.50 2.35
N SER A 101 -12.55 -10.13 2.72
CA SER A 101 -11.47 -11.06 3.01
C SER A 101 -11.35 -11.44 4.49
N GLY A 102 -12.18 -10.86 5.37
CA GLY A 102 -12.19 -11.16 6.81
C GLY A 102 -11.14 -10.40 7.63
N LEU A 103 -10.65 -9.27 7.12
CA LEU A 103 -9.72 -8.35 7.78
C LEU A 103 -10.47 -7.14 8.38
N ASP A 104 -11.53 -7.41 9.15
CA ASP A 104 -12.41 -6.37 9.70
C ASP A 104 -11.69 -5.33 10.58
N ASP A 105 -10.65 -5.76 11.30
CA ASP A 105 -9.80 -4.89 12.11
C ASP A 105 -9.00 -3.89 11.27
N VAL A 106 -8.49 -4.34 10.12
CA VAL A 106 -7.78 -3.47 9.15
C VAL A 106 -8.77 -2.54 8.47
N ALA A 107 -9.94 -3.06 8.08
CA ALA A 107 -11.01 -2.26 7.48
C ALA A 107 -11.40 -1.09 8.41
N GLU A 108 -11.54 -1.35 9.71
CA GLU A 108 -11.83 -0.34 10.71
C GLU A 108 -10.74 0.72 10.84
N VAL A 109 -9.45 0.35 10.76
CA VAL A 109 -8.35 1.31 10.76
C VAL A 109 -8.43 2.23 9.53
N ILE A 110 -8.68 1.67 8.35
CA ILE A 110 -8.80 2.45 7.10
C ILE A 110 -10.03 3.38 7.17
N ARG A 111 -11.19 2.90 7.63
CA ARG A 111 -12.40 3.74 7.82
C ARG A 111 -12.16 4.90 8.76
N ASN A 112 -11.44 4.66 9.87
CA ASN A 112 -11.08 5.72 10.80
C ASN A 112 -10.12 6.74 10.16
N ALA A 113 -9.17 6.28 9.35
CA ALA A 113 -8.30 7.18 8.58
C ALA A 113 -9.10 8.01 7.56
N MET A 114 -10.06 7.40 6.86
CA MET A 114 -10.95 8.11 5.93
C MET A 114 -11.78 9.19 6.65
N SER A 115 -12.31 8.87 7.83
CA SER A 115 -13.16 9.78 8.63
C SER A 115 -12.40 10.99 9.16
N THR A 116 -11.07 10.92 9.31
CA THR A 116 -10.25 12.09 9.64
C THR A 116 -10.27 13.15 8.54
N LEU A 117 -10.52 12.78 7.28
CA LEU A 117 -10.58 13.73 6.16
C LEU A 117 -11.93 14.45 6.05
N THR A 118 -13.01 13.89 6.58
CA THR A 118 -14.37 14.37 6.31
C THR A 118 -15.35 13.87 7.37
N ASP A 119 -16.36 14.69 7.70
CA ASP A 119 -17.51 14.27 8.52
C ASP A 119 -18.65 13.67 7.67
N GLY A 120 -18.45 13.58 6.35
CA GLY A 120 -19.45 13.10 5.39
C GLY A 120 -18.86 12.14 4.38
N GLU A 121 -19.25 12.31 3.11
CA GLU A 121 -18.76 11.45 2.04
C GLU A 121 -17.24 11.60 1.84
N TYR A 122 -16.58 10.47 1.56
CA TYR A 122 -15.14 10.42 1.34
C TYR A 122 -14.73 11.21 0.10
N PRO A 123 -13.80 12.18 0.20
CA PRO A 123 -13.34 12.93 -0.96
C PRO A 123 -12.44 12.06 -1.86
N ARG A 124 -13.04 11.41 -2.86
CA ARG A 124 -12.32 10.56 -3.81
C ARG A 124 -11.39 11.32 -4.76
N SER A 125 -11.64 12.60 -5.02
CA SER A 125 -10.70 13.39 -5.83
C SER A 125 -9.43 13.73 -5.05
N ARG A 126 -8.28 13.67 -5.74
CA ARG A 126 -6.99 14.02 -5.12
C ARG A 126 -7.01 15.45 -4.57
N GLU A 127 -7.60 16.37 -5.32
CA GLU A 127 -7.76 17.77 -4.89
C GLU A 127 -8.62 17.88 -3.62
N GLY A 128 -9.70 17.10 -3.53
CA GLY A 128 -10.54 17.03 -2.33
C GLY A 128 -9.77 16.57 -1.11
N ARG A 129 -8.96 15.50 -1.24
CA ARG A 129 -8.09 15.02 -0.15
C ARG A 129 -7.03 16.06 0.24
N HIS A 130 -6.41 16.74 -0.73
CA HIS A 130 -5.43 17.80 -0.46
C HIS A 130 -6.03 18.94 0.34
N ARG A 131 -7.25 19.39 0.00
CA ARG A 131 -7.97 20.41 0.80
C ARG A 131 -8.25 19.93 2.21
N ALA A 132 -8.63 18.66 2.40
CA ALA A 132 -8.86 18.08 3.71
C ALA A 132 -7.56 17.98 4.55
N LEU A 133 -6.45 17.58 3.91
CA LEU A 133 -5.13 17.47 4.54
C LEU A 133 -4.54 18.83 4.92
N ALA A 134 -4.84 19.89 4.17
CA ALA A 134 -4.35 21.24 4.46
C ALA A 134 -4.79 21.81 5.83
N ARG A 135 -5.75 21.17 6.51
CA ARG A 135 -6.15 21.49 7.90
C ARG A 135 -5.09 21.09 8.93
N PHE A 136 -4.14 20.23 8.57
CA PHE A 136 -3.09 19.69 9.44
C PHE A 136 -1.72 20.25 9.01
N PRO A 137 -1.26 21.39 9.56
CA PRO A 137 0.00 21.99 9.15
C PRO A 137 1.18 21.13 9.57
N MET A 138 2.02 20.72 8.61
CA MET A 138 3.21 19.87 8.82
C MET A 138 4.32 20.62 9.58
N GLN A 139 4.19 20.73 10.91
CA GLN A 139 5.13 21.44 11.78
C GLN A 139 5.53 20.57 12.98
N GLY A 140 6.83 20.55 13.31
CA GLY A 140 7.35 19.75 14.41
C GLY A 140 7.55 18.27 14.05
N HIS A 141 7.53 17.41 15.06
CA HIS A 141 7.65 15.96 14.85
C HIS A 141 6.38 15.38 14.26
N ARG A 142 6.50 14.31 13.46
CA ARG A 142 5.35 13.66 12.80
C ARG A 142 4.20 13.36 13.75
N GLU A 143 4.50 12.81 14.92
CA GLU A 143 3.55 12.50 16.00
C GLU A 143 2.68 13.68 16.44
N GLN A 144 3.14 14.92 16.21
CA GLN A 144 2.49 16.13 16.66
C GLN A 144 1.55 16.71 15.61
N TRP A 145 1.87 16.54 14.32
CA TRP A 145 1.10 17.17 13.23
C TRP A 145 0.31 16.17 12.39
N ASP A 146 0.76 14.92 12.29
CA ASP A 146 0.14 13.91 11.44
C ASP A 146 -1.05 13.29 12.19
N PRO A 147 -2.30 13.57 11.78
CA PRO A 147 -3.47 13.06 12.47
C PRO A 147 -3.61 11.53 12.33
N PHE A 148 -2.85 10.91 11.42
CA PHE A 148 -2.89 9.47 11.18
C PHE A 148 -1.84 8.68 11.93
N TYR A 149 -0.92 9.33 12.67
CA TYR A 149 0.24 8.66 13.25
C TYR A 149 -0.14 7.39 14.05
N GLN A 150 -1.16 7.46 14.90
CA GLN A 150 -1.63 6.30 15.69
C GLN A 150 -2.38 5.25 14.85
N LEU A 151 -2.96 5.65 13.71
CA LEU A 151 -3.62 4.74 12.78
C LEU A 151 -2.62 3.99 11.92
N ASP A 152 -1.52 4.65 11.54
CA ASP A 152 -0.39 4.00 10.84
C ASP A 152 0.17 2.87 11.69
N GLU A 153 0.48 3.12 12.97
CA GLU A 153 1.00 2.10 13.89
C GLU A 153 0.04 0.90 14.01
N LYS A 154 -1.27 1.15 14.06
CA LYS A 154 -2.29 0.09 14.07
C LYS A 154 -2.34 -0.67 12.75
N PHE A 155 -2.25 0.02 11.62
CA PHE A 155 -2.24 -0.61 10.30
C PHE A 155 -1.02 -1.52 10.15
N TYR A 156 0.17 -1.03 10.51
CA TYR A 156 1.40 -1.81 10.47
C TYR A 156 1.33 -3.03 11.38
N ALA A 157 0.87 -2.86 12.62
CA ALA A 157 0.76 -3.97 13.58
C ALA A 157 -0.28 -5.03 13.16
N SER A 158 -1.40 -4.59 12.55
CA SER A 158 -2.48 -5.49 12.16
C SER A 158 -2.22 -6.19 10.83
N LEU A 159 -1.51 -5.55 9.89
CA LEU A 159 -1.34 -6.06 8.54
C LEU A 159 0.13 -6.16 8.12
N SER A 160 0.82 -5.03 7.95
CA SER A 160 2.11 -4.99 7.23
C SER A 160 3.27 -5.68 7.95
N ASN A 161 3.28 -5.63 9.29
CA ASN A 161 4.28 -6.28 10.14
C ASN A 161 3.72 -7.55 10.80
N ASN A 162 2.53 -8.01 10.40
CA ASN A 162 1.86 -9.15 10.99
C ASN A 162 2.20 -10.45 10.25
N ALA A 163 3.48 -10.84 10.31
CA ALA A 163 4.01 -12.01 9.62
C ALA A 163 3.56 -12.06 8.14
N SER A 164 3.00 -13.18 7.68
CA SER A 164 2.49 -13.38 6.32
C SER A 164 1.00 -13.05 6.16
N ARG A 165 0.35 -12.40 7.15
CA ARG A 165 -1.13 -12.25 7.18
C ARG A 165 -1.69 -11.65 5.89
N TYR A 166 -1.07 -10.58 5.39
CA TYR A 166 -1.49 -9.96 4.12
C TYR A 166 -1.34 -10.94 2.95
N ASP A 167 -0.16 -11.54 2.80
CA ASP A 167 0.15 -12.43 1.68
C ASP A 167 -0.72 -13.69 1.68
N ASP A 168 -0.95 -14.29 2.85
CA ASP A 168 -1.83 -15.44 3.01
C ASP A 168 -3.27 -15.10 2.63
N THR A 169 -3.74 -13.91 3.03
CA THR A 169 -5.08 -13.43 2.70
C THR A 169 -5.22 -13.13 1.20
N ALA A 170 -4.24 -12.48 0.59
CA ALA A 170 -4.22 -12.17 -0.85
C ALA A 170 -4.13 -13.44 -1.70
N ASN A 171 -3.29 -14.41 -1.30
CA ASN A 171 -3.20 -15.71 -1.97
C ASN A 171 -4.53 -16.48 -1.88
N LYS A 172 -5.17 -16.46 -0.70
CA LYS A 172 -6.48 -17.08 -0.49
C LYS A 172 -7.54 -16.42 -1.36
N TRP A 173 -7.55 -15.08 -1.42
CA TRP A 173 -8.48 -14.32 -2.26
C TRP A 173 -8.39 -14.73 -3.73
N LEU A 174 -7.17 -14.75 -4.30
CA LEU A 174 -6.98 -15.18 -5.69
C LEU A 174 -7.52 -16.60 -5.93
N ARG A 175 -7.22 -17.54 -5.04
CA ARG A 175 -7.61 -18.95 -5.21
C ARG A 175 -9.11 -19.17 -5.05
N GLU A 176 -9.68 -18.65 -3.98
CA GLU A 176 -11.04 -18.98 -3.56
C GLU A 176 -12.10 -18.03 -4.12
N THR A 177 -11.73 -16.78 -4.40
CA THR A 177 -12.65 -15.75 -4.92
C THR A 177 -12.49 -15.54 -6.41
N CYS A 178 -11.25 -15.57 -6.93
CA CYS A 178 -10.98 -15.32 -8.34
C CYS A 178 -10.73 -16.58 -9.17
N GLY A 179 -10.70 -17.78 -8.56
CA GLY A 179 -10.40 -19.04 -9.27
C GLY A 179 -8.95 -19.17 -9.77
N ILE A 180 -8.04 -18.31 -9.32
CA ILE A 180 -6.64 -18.26 -9.75
C ILE A 180 -5.79 -19.13 -8.83
N THR A 181 -5.38 -20.29 -9.35
CA THR A 181 -4.67 -21.34 -8.61
C THR A 181 -3.26 -21.60 -9.13
N GLN A 182 -2.98 -21.20 -10.38
CA GLN A 182 -1.70 -21.35 -11.08
C GLN A 182 -1.23 -20.00 -11.64
N LEU A 183 0.07 -19.89 -11.92
CA LEU A 183 0.65 -18.65 -12.44
C LEU A 183 0.13 -18.31 -13.85
N ASP A 184 -0.20 -19.31 -14.66
CA ASP A 184 -0.70 -19.14 -16.03
C ASP A 184 -2.23 -19.01 -16.14
N ASP A 185 -2.97 -19.10 -15.02
CA ASP A 185 -4.41 -18.86 -15.01
C ASP A 185 -4.70 -17.41 -15.45
N PRO A 186 -5.60 -17.18 -16.43
CA PRO A 186 -5.86 -15.84 -16.93
C PRO A 186 -6.67 -15.01 -15.92
N PRO A 187 -6.65 -13.65 -16.02
CA PRO A 187 -7.38 -12.78 -15.09
C PRO A 187 -8.89 -13.01 -15.06
N ASN A 188 -9.47 -13.61 -16.07
CA ASN A 188 -10.90 -13.93 -16.16
C ASN A 188 -11.22 -15.41 -15.82
N ALA A 189 -10.35 -16.09 -15.09
CA ALA A 189 -10.65 -17.40 -14.53
C ALA A 189 -11.95 -17.36 -13.68
N GLU A 190 -12.73 -18.44 -13.70
CA GLU A 190 -13.89 -18.61 -12.83
C GLU A 190 -13.54 -19.61 -11.71
N PRO A 191 -14.03 -19.42 -10.46
CA PRO A 191 -13.77 -20.33 -9.33
C PRO A 191 -14.33 -21.76 -9.49
#